data_AF-A0A2Z6S6F3-F1
#
_entry.id   AF-A0A2Z6S6F3-F1
#
_cell.length_a   1.000
_cell.length_b   1.000
_cell.length_c   1.000
_cell.angle_alpha   90.00
_cell.angle_beta   90.00
_cell.angle_gamma   90.00
#
_symmetry.space_group_name_H-M   'P 1'
#
loop_
_entity.id
_entity.type
_entity.pdbx_description
1 polymer ?
#
loop_
_entity_poly.entity_id
_entity_poly.type
_entity_poly.pdbx_seq_one_letter_code
_entity_poly.pdbx_strand_id
1 'polypeptide(L)'
;MNNDTIANATAAPIAATYCDWRIEIYHCVLSELWMAQVTVAVITYLSLAISGTFIFCYRYKHMWKGLFVDHGHGIRPLPVDNLLFFWTIACYLRGLHSLLMVTNAYTRFWQMEFMQEIGWTMLCYGGILYLIGIIYTIPVNYTRGKATLKIETKKDSLSYFTSREIYIPTPNTLNVILGLWCLYPTVTALPFAVLSGLSKDHGNYVAASRWTAAQYISYIIFDSSFALIGAYYGIHFMLILRNSMKQFSRRSGGYYQSHSNATRSALDRLKYTMTYIAVLPMISAPWWGIFGIFHDTILDSINGVNIFLATMWHIGGAQPLIAVTQYILAKRVYQHFTGQVSASDDYNSSTSSASDTRKSALSPVTPTFPVTMSSAIIKQNQQDRRISDSYDLESLNGKFEGINLSLKEDGIPDWDNLEIPNNDSRNSNNERNVV
;
A
#
# COMPACT_ATOMS: atom_id res chain seq x y z
N MET A 1 57.61 -23.65 -42.96
CA MET A 1 56.92 -24.95 -43.11
C MET A 1 55.73 -24.91 -42.18
N ASN A 2 54.67 -24.19 -42.56
CA ASN A 2 53.55 -24.61 -43.41
C ASN A 2 52.55 -25.51 -42.65
N ASN A 3 51.46 -24.90 -42.19
CA ASN A 3 50.13 -25.17 -42.74
C ASN A 3 49.11 -24.14 -42.21
N ASP A 4 49.24 -22.91 -42.69
CA ASP A 4 48.07 -22.10 -43.00
C ASP A 4 47.47 -22.68 -44.29
N THR A 5 46.26 -23.23 -44.25
CA THR A 5 45.22 -23.05 -45.29
C THR A 5 44.02 -23.98 -45.10
N ILE A 6 42.83 -23.38 -45.27
CA ILE A 6 41.53 -23.99 -45.58
C ILE A 6 40.70 -24.46 -44.38
N ALA A 7 40.02 -23.49 -43.77
CA ALA A 7 38.57 -23.60 -43.59
C ALA A 7 37.94 -22.20 -43.68
N ASN A 8 38.00 -21.59 -44.88
CA ASN A 8 37.00 -20.61 -45.28
C ASN A 8 35.67 -21.36 -45.45
N ALA A 9 35.02 -21.65 -44.33
CA ALA A 9 33.59 -21.82 -44.31
C ALA A 9 33.04 -20.41 -44.53
N THR A 10 32.73 -20.08 -45.78
CA THR A 10 31.72 -19.09 -46.10
C THR A 10 30.44 -19.55 -45.41
N ALA A 11 30.29 -19.16 -44.15
CA ALA A 11 29.03 -19.27 -43.44
C ALA A 11 28.02 -18.55 -44.32
N ALA A 12 27.06 -19.31 -44.84
CA ALA A 12 25.80 -18.74 -45.29
C ALA A 12 25.37 -17.69 -44.26
N PRO A 13 24.83 -16.52 -44.66
CA PRO A 13 24.38 -15.52 -43.71
C PRO A 13 23.48 -16.22 -42.70
N ILE A 14 23.99 -16.41 -41.49
CA ILE A 14 23.26 -17.04 -40.40
C ILE A 14 22.00 -16.21 -40.31
N ALA A 15 20.84 -16.83 -40.56
CA ALA A 15 19.55 -16.14 -40.52
C ALA A 15 19.55 -15.22 -39.31
N ALA A 16 19.34 -13.92 -39.55
CA ALA A 16 19.62 -12.91 -38.55
C ALA A 16 18.82 -13.22 -37.28
N THR A 17 19.50 -13.70 -36.24
CA THR A 17 18.88 -14.13 -35.00
C THR A 17 18.44 -12.89 -34.23
N TYR A 18 17.16 -12.84 -33.88
CA TYR A 18 16.63 -11.79 -33.01
C TYR A 18 16.99 -12.10 -31.56
N CYS A 19 17.38 -11.07 -30.79
CA CYS A 19 17.66 -11.21 -29.37
C CYS A 19 16.37 -11.28 -28.55
N ASP A 20 16.39 -12.10 -27.52
CA ASP A 20 15.56 -11.90 -26.34
C ASP A 20 16.13 -10.72 -25.54
N TRP A 21 15.66 -9.50 -25.85
CA TRP A 21 16.13 -8.23 -25.27
C TRP A 21 16.05 -8.16 -23.74
N ARG A 22 15.40 -9.14 -23.09
CA ARG A 22 15.35 -9.30 -21.64
C ARG A 22 16.71 -9.74 -21.09
N ILE A 23 17.38 -10.65 -21.79
CA ILE A 23 18.58 -11.35 -21.31
C ILE A 23 19.79 -11.19 -22.23
N GLU A 24 19.58 -10.93 -23.52
CA GLU A 24 20.63 -10.81 -24.54
C GLU A 24 20.47 -9.52 -25.35
N ILE A 25 21.59 -8.86 -25.65
CA ILE A 25 21.61 -7.60 -26.40
C ILE A 25 22.69 -7.54 -27.49
N TYR A 26 23.57 -8.54 -27.57
CA TYR A 26 24.67 -8.59 -28.51
C TYR A 26 24.42 -9.60 -29.63
N HIS A 27 25.13 -9.42 -30.75
CA HIS A 27 25.15 -10.37 -31.88
C HIS A 27 23.76 -10.67 -32.50
N CYS A 28 22.87 -9.69 -32.46
CA CYS A 28 21.52 -9.80 -33.00
C CYS A 28 21.08 -8.54 -33.73
N VAL A 29 19.96 -8.67 -34.44
CA VAL A 29 19.35 -7.54 -35.15
C VAL A 29 18.96 -6.44 -34.15
N LEU A 30 19.29 -5.19 -34.48
CA LEU A 30 19.09 -4.01 -33.63
C LEU A 30 19.85 -4.03 -32.29
N SER A 31 20.97 -4.74 -32.19
CA SER A 31 21.84 -4.75 -30.99
C SER A 31 22.13 -3.34 -30.45
N GLU A 32 22.37 -2.35 -31.31
CA GLU A 32 22.60 -0.95 -30.90
C GLU A 32 21.39 -0.33 -30.16
N LEU A 33 20.17 -0.61 -30.61
CA LEU A 33 18.94 -0.13 -29.97
C LEU A 33 18.77 -0.77 -28.59
N TRP A 34 18.96 -2.09 -28.49
CA TRP A 34 18.84 -2.82 -27.23
C TRP A 34 19.90 -2.37 -26.23
N MET A 35 21.15 -2.20 -26.68
CA MET A 35 22.23 -1.60 -25.91
C MET A 35 21.87 -0.23 -25.35
N ALA A 36 21.31 0.66 -26.18
CA ALA A 36 20.89 1.99 -25.75
C ALA A 36 19.80 1.91 -24.67
N GLN A 37 18.78 1.08 -24.86
CA GLN A 37 17.70 0.89 -23.89
C GLN A 37 18.20 0.35 -22.55
N VAL A 38 19.03 -0.69 -22.56
CA VAL A 38 19.58 -1.28 -21.33
C VAL A 38 20.54 -0.30 -20.64
N THR A 39 21.32 0.48 -21.39
CA THR A 39 22.18 1.53 -20.81
C THR A 39 21.36 2.60 -20.09
N VAL A 40 20.25 3.06 -20.69
CA VAL A 40 19.31 3.97 -20.02
C VAL A 40 18.74 3.32 -18.77
N ALA A 41 18.39 2.03 -18.82
CA ALA A 41 17.91 1.28 -17.65
C ALA A 41 18.95 1.25 -16.52
N VAL A 42 20.24 1.03 -16.82
CA VAL A 42 21.32 1.07 -15.82
C VAL A 42 21.35 2.43 -15.12
N ILE A 43 21.43 3.52 -15.88
CA ILE A 43 21.54 4.88 -15.34
C ILE A 43 20.34 5.19 -14.44
N THR A 44 19.14 4.88 -14.91
CA THR A 44 17.89 5.16 -14.20
C THR A 44 17.71 4.30 -12.96
N TYR A 45 17.95 2.99 -13.01
CA TYR A 45 17.87 2.12 -11.82
C TYR A 45 18.91 2.47 -10.77
N LEU A 46 20.16 2.77 -11.16
CA LEU A 46 21.20 3.20 -10.21
C LEU A 46 20.85 4.55 -9.58
N SER A 47 20.34 5.50 -10.36
CA SER A 47 19.88 6.79 -9.83
C SER A 47 18.75 6.60 -8.81
N LEU A 48 17.77 5.75 -9.12
CA LEU A 48 16.67 5.41 -8.22
C LEU A 48 17.12 4.63 -6.98
N ALA A 49 18.14 3.78 -7.11
CA ALA A 49 18.71 3.04 -5.97
C ALA A 49 19.42 4.00 -4.99
N ILE A 50 20.19 4.95 -5.52
CA ILE A 50 20.89 5.98 -4.72
C ILE A 50 19.88 6.89 -4.02
N SER A 51 18.88 7.41 -4.74
CA SER A 51 17.84 8.26 -4.13
C SER A 51 16.99 7.49 -3.11
N GLY A 52 16.63 6.23 -3.42
CA GLY A 52 15.92 5.35 -2.50
C GLY A 52 16.69 5.13 -1.21
N THR A 53 17.99 4.85 -1.32
CA THR A 53 18.90 4.66 -0.18
C THR A 53 19.02 5.94 0.66
N PHE A 54 19.18 7.10 0.02
CA PHE A 54 19.23 8.37 0.73
C PHE A 54 17.96 8.63 1.56
N ILE A 55 16.78 8.47 0.93
CA ILE A 55 15.49 8.64 1.60
C ILE A 55 15.35 7.64 2.75
N PHE A 56 15.72 6.39 2.52
CA PHE A 56 15.64 5.32 3.51
C PHE A 56 16.57 5.59 4.70
N CYS A 57 17.84 5.93 4.47
CA CYS A 57 18.81 6.26 5.53
C CYS A 57 18.36 7.46 6.36
N TYR A 58 17.83 8.51 5.72
CA TYR A 58 17.29 9.66 6.45
C TYR A 58 16.10 9.25 7.33
N ARG A 59 15.16 8.48 6.77
CA ARG A 59 14.01 7.96 7.52
C ARG A 59 14.46 7.07 8.66
N TYR A 60 15.43 6.19 8.42
CA TYR A 60 16.02 5.30 9.43
C TYR A 60 16.55 6.08 10.64
N LYS A 61 17.24 7.21 10.40
CA LYS A 61 17.83 8.02 11.47
C LYS A 61 16.82 8.89 12.22
N HIS A 62 15.81 9.42 11.54
CA HIS A 62 14.97 10.50 12.09
C HIS A 62 13.48 10.18 12.24
N MET A 63 12.95 9.20 11.52
CA MET A 63 11.50 8.93 11.43
C MET A 63 11.13 7.45 11.58
N TRP A 64 12.10 6.60 11.87
CA TRP A 64 11.97 5.14 11.79
C TRP A 64 11.12 4.58 12.92
N LYS A 65 10.23 3.67 12.56
CA LYS A 65 9.39 2.92 13.50
C LYS A 65 9.54 1.40 13.34
N GLY A 66 10.54 0.95 12.59
CA GLY A 66 10.68 -0.44 12.14
C GLY A 66 10.11 -0.67 10.74
N LEU A 67 10.42 -1.84 10.15
CA LEU A 67 9.68 -2.34 8.98
C LEU A 67 8.39 -3.03 9.41
N PHE A 68 8.45 -3.69 10.57
CA PHE A 68 7.37 -4.47 11.13
C PHE A 68 7.10 -4.00 12.56
N VAL A 69 5.84 -4.01 12.94
CA VAL A 69 5.39 -3.69 14.29
C VAL A 69 4.60 -4.88 14.82
N ASP A 70 4.94 -5.34 16.01
CA ASP A 70 4.18 -6.38 16.69
C ASP A 70 2.82 -5.83 17.16
N HIS A 71 1.74 -6.54 16.84
CA HIS A 71 0.38 -6.19 17.25
C HIS A 71 -0.22 -7.22 18.22
N GLY A 72 0.60 -8.09 18.82
CA GLY A 72 0.21 -9.14 19.78
C GLY A 72 -0.52 -10.33 19.14
N HIS A 73 -1.21 -10.11 18.03
CA HIS A 73 -1.82 -11.13 17.16
C HIS A 73 -1.10 -11.22 15.81
N GLY A 74 0.21 -10.93 15.82
CA GLY A 74 1.12 -11.12 14.70
C GLY A 74 1.74 -9.84 14.14
N ILE A 75 2.37 -9.98 12.98
CA ILE A 75 3.35 -9.02 12.46
C ILE A 75 2.67 -8.06 11.48
N ARG A 76 2.59 -6.77 11.84
CA ARG A 76 2.03 -5.75 10.97
C ARG A 76 3.14 -5.06 10.17
N PRO A 77 3.17 -5.17 8.83
CA PRO A 77 4.10 -4.40 8.02
C PRO A 77 3.71 -2.93 7.99
N LEU A 78 4.70 -2.03 8.14
CA LEU A 78 4.51 -0.61 7.82
C LEU A 78 4.55 -0.44 6.30
N PRO A 79 3.43 -0.07 5.66
CA PRO A 79 3.27 -0.26 4.22
C PRO A 79 4.29 0.54 3.41
N VAL A 80 4.45 1.82 3.76
CA VAL A 80 5.32 2.76 3.04
C VAL A 80 6.81 2.42 3.21
N ASP A 81 7.22 2.04 4.41
CA ASP A 81 8.63 1.76 4.71
C ASP A 81 9.07 0.42 4.09
N ASN A 82 8.21 -0.61 4.11
CA ASN A 82 8.47 -1.86 3.38
C ASN A 82 8.51 -1.63 1.87
N LEU A 83 7.57 -0.87 1.31
CA LEU A 83 7.57 -0.56 -0.12
C LEU A 83 8.89 0.08 -0.55
N LEU A 84 9.32 1.14 0.17
CA LEU A 84 10.57 1.83 -0.12
C LEU A 84 11.78 0.90 0.01
N PHE A 85 11.84 0.08 1.06
CA PHE A 85 12.95 -0.83 1.32
C PHE A 85 13.12 -1.85 0.19
N PHE A 86 12.07 -2.63 -0.10
CA PHE A 86 12.13 -3.70 -1.09
C PHE A 86 12.29 -3.17 -2.51
N TRP A 87 11.68 -2.04 -2.85
CA TRP A 87 11.88 -1.43 -4.18
C TRP A 87 13.26 -0.81 -4.36
N THR A 88 13.89 -0.33 -3.28
CA THR A 88 15.30 0.10 -3.36
C THR A 88 16.22 -1.08 -3.62
N ILE A 89 16.00 -2.22 -2.96
CA ILE A 89 16.73 -3.47 -3.23
C ILE A 89 16.49 -3.92 -4.68
N ALA A 90 15.25 -3.88 -5.14
CA ALA A 90 14.92 -4.22 -6.52
C ALA A 90 15.65 -3.33 -7.54
N CYS A 91 15.76 -2.02 -7.29
CA CYS A 91 16.55 -1.12 -8.14
C CYS A 91 18.03 -1.53 -8.20
N TYR A 92 18.63 -1.92 -7.07
CA TYR A 92 20.01 -2.43 -7.07
C TYR A 92 20.15 -3.70 -7.90
N LEU A 93 19.25 -4.68 -7.71
CA LEU A 93 19.30 -5.95 -8.43
C LEU A 93 19.07 -5.76 -9.94
N ARG A 94 18.10 -4.91 -10.33
CA ARG A 94 17.83 -4.61 -11.74
C ARG A 94 18.95 -3.80 -12.39
N GLY A 95 19.47 -2.78 -11.68
CA GLY A 95 20.62 -2.02 -12.15
C GLY A 95 21.86 -2.88 -12.33
N LEU A 96 22.12 -3.81 -11.39
CA LEU A 96 23.19 -4.79 -11.50
C LEU A 96 22.96 -5.74 -12.67
N HIS A 97 21.76 -6.27 -12.84
CA HIS A 97 21.44 -7.16 -13.95
C HIS A 97 21.66 -6.46 -15.31
N SER A 98 21.14 -5.24 -15.48
CA SER A 98 21.35 -4.44 -16.70
C SER A 98 22.82 -4.10 -16.93
N LEU A 99 23.59 -3.83 -15.86
CA LEU A 99 25.03 -3.57 -15.97
C LEU A 99 25.78 -4.83 -16.42
N LEU A 100 25.46 -5.99 -15.86
CA LEU A 100 26.04 -7.28 -16.27
C LEU A 100 25.70 -7.62 -17.72
N MET A 101 24.50 -7.27 -18.19
CA MET A 101 24.15 -7.39 -19.62
C MET A 101 24.99 -6.47 -20.50
N VAL A 102 25.11 -5.18 -20.18
CA VAL A 102 25.90 -4.19 -20.96
C VAL A 102 27.41 -4.46 -20.90
N THR A 103 27.89 -5.19 -19.90
CA THR A 103 29.30 -5.60 -19.82
C THR A 103 29.52 -7.00 -20.40
N ASN A 104 28.46 -7.66 -20.89
CA ASN A 104 28.46 -9.05 -21.32
C ASN A 104 29.13 -10.01 -20.32
N ALA A 105 28.91 -9.78 -19.02
CA ALA A 105 29.60 -10.47 -17.94
C ALA A 105 28.99 -11.84 -17.59
N TYR A 106 27.76 -12.10 -18.06
CA TYR A 106 27.11 -13.39 -17.84
C TYR A 106 27.79 -14.49 -18.65
N THR A 107 27.93 -15.67 -18.04
CA THR A 107 28.54 -16.84 -18.69
C THR A 107 27.53 -17.90 -19.08
N ARG A 108 26.32 -17.85 -18.50
CA ARG A 108 25.27 -18.85 -18.62
C ARG A 108 23.89 -18.20 -18.65
N PHE A 109 22.95 -18.82 -19.36
CA PHE A 109 21.58 -18.34 -19.49
C PHE A 109 20.80 -18.37 -18.17
N TRP A 110 21.01 -19.40 -17.35
CA TRP A 110 20.36 -19.48 -16.04
C TRP A 110 20.70 -18.30 -15.13
N GLN A 111 21.92 -17.74 -15.23
CA GLN A 111 22.34 -16.58 -14.45
C GLN A 111 21.58 -15.33 -14.89
N MET A 112 21.41 -15.15 -16.20
CA MET A 112 20.68 -14.02 -16.78
C MET A 112 19.22 -14.03 -16.32
N GLU A 113 18.52 -15.16 -16.52
CA GLU A 113 17.11 -15.31 -16.14
C GLU A 113 16.91 -15.18 -14.62
N PHE A 114 17.80 -15.77 -13.80
CA PHE A 114 17.73 -15.65 -12.34
C PHE A 114 17.89 -14.20 -11.86
N MET A 115 18.92 -13.50 -12.33
CA MET A 115 19.22 -12.14 -11.90
C MET A 115 18.15 -11.14 -12.32
N GLN A 116 17.57 -11.34 -13.50
CA GLN A 116 16.41 -10.58 -13.96
C GLN A 116 15.21 -10.79 -13.02
N GLU A 117 14.95 -12.04 -12.67
CA GLU A 117 13.75 -12.46 -11.98
C GLU A 117 13.75 -12.13 -10.48
N ILE A 118 14.92 -12.22 -9.83
CA ILE A 118 15.05 -11.86 -8.42
C ILE A 118 14.78 -10.36 -8.19
N GLY A 119 15.11 -9.49 -9.14
CA GLY A 119 14.76 -8.08 -9.10
C GLY A 119 13.25 -7.85 -9.14
N TRP A 120 12.52 -8.57 -9.99
CA TRP A 120 11.06 -8.52 -10.04
C TRP A 120 10.41 -9.08 -8.77
N THR A 121 10.94 -10.19 -8.25
CA THR A 121 10.46 -10.79 -7.00
C THR A 121 10.50 -9.80 -5.83
N MET A 122 11.57 -8.99 -5.73
CA MET A 122 11.66 -7.94 -4.71
C MET A 122 10.63 -6.82 -4.92
N LEU A 123 10.27 -6.48 -6.16
CA LEU A 123 9.18 -5.53 -6.42
C LEU A 123 7.83 -6.07 -5.93
N CYS A 124 7.57 -7.36 -6.20
CA CYS A 124 6.38 -8.04 -5.71
C CYS A 124 6.30 -8.02 -4.17
N TYR A 125 7.41 -8.32 -3.48
CA TYR A 125 7.45 -8.28 -2.01
C TYR A 125 7.07 -6.91 -1.46
N GLY A 126 7.65 -5.84 -2.02
CA GLY A 126 7.31 -4.46 -1.64
C GLY A 126 5.83 -4.16 -1.85
N GLY A 127 5.27 -4.56 -3.00
CA GLY A 127 3.85 -4.37 -3.33
C GLY A 127 2.91 -5.11 -2.38
N ILE A 128 3.19 -6.38 -2.09
CA ILE A 128 2.38 -7.23 -1.19
C ILE A 128 2.41 -6.66 0.23
N LEU A 129 3.58 -6.34 0.76
CA LEU A 129 3.74 -5.79 2.11
C LEU A 129 3.07 -4.43 2.24
N TYR A 130 3.11 -3.61 1.18
CA TYR A 130 2.35 -2.37 1.12
C TYR A 130 0.84 -2.62 1.20
N LEU A 131 0.31 -3.49 0.35
CA LEU A 131 -1.12 -3.77 0.29
C LEU A 131 -1.65 -4.35 1.61
N ILE A 132 -0.99 -5.38 2.14
CA ILE A 132 -1.34 -5.97 3.44
C ILE A 132 -1.19 -4.96 4.58
N GLY A 133 -0.11 -4.16 4.56
CA GLY A 133 0.11 -3.11 5.55
C GLY A 133 -1.00 -2.06 5.56
N ILE A 134 -1.55 -1.71 4.40
CA ILE A 134 -2.73 -0.84 4.30
C ILE A 134 -3.98 -1.51 4.83
N ILE A 135 -4.22 -2.79 4.53
CA ILE A 135 -5.38 -3.52 5.07
C ILE A 135 -5.32 -3.54 6.61
N TYR A 136 -4.14 -3.75 7.18
CA TYR A 136 -3.88 -3.65 8.62
C TYR A 136 -4.09 -2.25 9.21
N THR A 137 -4.09 -1.20 8.40
CA THR A 137 -4.37 0.16 8.88
C THR A 137 -5.86 0.44 9.03
N ILE A 138 -6.73 -0.42 8.50
CA ILE A 138 -8.18 -0.27 8.66
C ILE A 138 -8.55 -0.48 10.14
N PRO A 139 -9.29 0.45 10.79
CA PRO A 139 -9.57 0.37 12.21
C PRO A 139 -10.36 -0.89 12.60
N VAL A 140 -10.01 -1.49 13.75
CA VAL A 140 -10.57 -2.76 14.24
C VAL A 140 -12.09 -2.71 14.45
N ASN A 141 -12.65 -1.52 14.71
CA ASN A 141 -14.10 -1.31 14.81
C ASN A 141 -14.85 -1.68 13.52
N TYR A 142 -14.14 -1.72 12.38
CA TYR A 142 -14.68 -2.19 11.12
C TYR A 142 -14.39 -3.68 10.85
N THR A 143 -13.63 -4.36 11.70
CA THR A 143 -13.09 -5.72 11.46
C THR A 143 -13.80 -6.84 12.23
N ARG A 144 -14.62 -6.54 13.24
CA ARG A 144 -15.32 -7.55 14.05
C ARG A 144 -16.72 -7.90 13.50
N GLY A 145 -16.76 -8.40 12.27
CA GLY A 145 -17.88 -9.23 11.78
C GLY A 145 -19.07 -8.50 11.16
N LYS A 146 -18.87 -7.84 10.02
CA LYS A 146 -19.82 -6.97 9.28
C LYS A 146 -19.80 -5.53 9.78
N ALA A 147 -18.78 -4.79 9.37
CA ALA A 147 -18.87 -3.35 9.39
C ALA A 147 -19.94 -2.90 8.40
N THR A 148 -21.09 -2.48 8.90
CA THR A 148 -22.07 -1.73 8.14
C THR A 148 -21.58 -0.30 8.04
N LEU A 149 -20.86 0.01 6.97
CA LEU A 149 -20.47 1.39 6.69
C LEU A 149 -21.74 2.12 6.25
N LYS A 150 -22.35 2.90 7.15
CA LYS A 150 -23.45 3.82 6.80
C LYS A 150 -22.87 4.94 5.95
N ILE A 151 -23.02 4.85 4.64
CA ILE A 151 -22.59 5.91 3.72
C ILE A 151 -23.79 6.83 3.50
N GLU A 152 -23.70 8.06 3.99
CA GLU A 152 -24.61 9.14 3.59
C GLU A 152 -24.32 9.51 2.13
N THR A 153 -25.08 8.96 1.19
CA THR A 153 -25.12 9.46 -0.19
C THR A 153 -26.18 10.54 -0.30
N LYS A 154 -25.74 11.78 -0.48
CA LYS A 154 -26.63 12.91 -0.79
C LYS A 154 -26.87 12.89 -2.30
N LYS A 155 -27.94 12.22 -2.75
CA LYS A 155 -28.45 12.33 -4.11
C LYS A 155 -29.84 12.97 -3.99
N ASP A 156 -30.02 14.13 -4.62
CA ASP A 156 -31.24 14.94 -4.72
C ASP A 156 -32.31 14.71 -3.62
N SER A 157 -32.35 15.66 -2.68
CA SER A 157 -33.35 15.87 -1.61
C SER A 157 -33.67 14.72 -0.63
N LEU A 158 -33.23 13.48 -0.83
CA LEU A 158 -33.38 12.40 0.15
C LEU A 158 -32.01 11.80 0.55
N SER A 159 -31.69 11.87 1.84
CA SER A 159 -30.51 11.17 2.38
C SER A 159 -30.82 9.68 2.54
N TYR A 160 -30.37 8.87 1.59
CA TYR A 160 -30.41 7.41 1.75
C TYR A 160 -29.12 6.93 2.43
N PHE A 161 -29.28 6.13 3.49
CA PHE A 161 -28.19 5.42 4.14
C PHE A 161 -27.99 4.07 3.44
N THR A 162 -27.03 3.99 2.52
CA THR A 162 -26.57 2.69 2.01
C THR A 162 -25.59 2.12 3.03
N SER A 163 -25.99 1.03 3.68
CA SER A 163 -25.10 0.19 4.48
C SER A 163 -24.32 -0.72 3.55
N ARG A 164 -22.99 -0.60 3.53
CA ARG A 164 -22.13 -1.55 2.81
C ARG A 164 -21.39 -2.40 3.82
N GLU A 165 -21.62 -3.72 3.79
CA GLU A 165 -20.85 -4.69 4.56
C GLU A 165 -19.46 -4.82 3.92
N ILE A 166 -18.40 -4.60 4.71
CA ILE A 166 -17.01 -4.81 4.29
C ILE A 166 -16.45 -5.99 5.08
N TYR A 167 -15.93 -6.97 4.37
CA TYR A 167 -15.19 -8.07 4.98
C TYR A 167 -13.73 -7.66 5.14
N ILE A 168 -13.21 -7.75 6.36
CA ILE A 168 -11.79 -7.53 6.65
C ILE A 168 -11.30 -8.79 7.38
N PRO A 169 -10.26 -9.47 6.87
CA PRO A 169 -9.77 -10.69 7.50
C PRO A 169 -9.16 -10.41 8.87
N THR A 170 -9.15 -11.43 9.73
CA THR A 170 -8.48 -11.32 11.04
C THR A 170 -6.96 -11.17 10.86
N PRO A 171 -6.24 -10.58 11.84
CA PRO A 171 -4.77 -10.45 11.80
C PRO A 171 -4.04 -11.77 11.50
N ASN A 172 -4.45 -12.88 12.14
CA ASN A 172 -3.85 -14.18 11.88
C ASN A 172 -4.05 -14.63 10.42
N THR A 173 -5.26 -14.45 9.89
CA THR A 173 -5.57 -14.73 8.48
C THR A 173 -4.72 -13.87 7.54
N LEU A 174 -4.55 -12.57 7.84
CA LEU A 174 -3.73 -11.67 7.05
C LEU A 174 -2.25 -12.07 7.05
N ASN A 175 -1.71 -12.59 8.16
CA ASN A 175 -0.32 -13.07 8.21
C ASN A 175 -0.11 -14.33 7.39
N VAL A 176 -1.06 -15.26 7.42
CA VAL A 176 -1.01 -16.46 6.57
C VAL A 176 -1.10 -16.05 5.10
N ILE A 177 -2.03 -15.16 4.75
CA ILE A 177 -2.14 -14.61 3.39
C ILE A 177 -0.83 -13.92 2.98
N LEU A 178 -0.25 -13.08 3.84
CA LEU A 178 1.01 -12.40 3.59
C LEU A 178 2.14 -13.40 3.29
N GLY A 179 2.31 -14.41 4.14
CA GLY A 179 3.34 -15.43 3.96
C GLY A 179 3.16 -16.20 2.65
N LEU A 180 1.95 -16.70 2.38
CA LEU A 180 1.64 -17.43 1.14
C LEU A 180 1.83 -16.56 -0.10
N TRP A 181 1.42 -15.29 -0.05
CA TRP A 181 1.49 -14.41 -1.19
C TRP A 181 2.93 -13.98 -1.49
N CYS A 182 3.75 -13.73 -0.46
CA CYS A 182 5.18 -13.53 -0.64
C CYS A 182 5.88 -14.79 -1.15
N LEU A 183 5.47 -15.99 -0.71
CA LEU A 183 6.05 -17.24 -1.22
C LEU A 183 5.72 -17.50 -2.69
N TYR A 184 4.57 -17.03 -3.19
CA TYR A 184 4.11 -17.29 -4.55
C TYR A 184 5.17 -17.01 -5.63
N PRO A 185 5.64 -15.76 -5.86
CA PRO A 185 6.62 -15.49 -6.92
C PRO A 185 7.95 -16.24 -6.74
N THR A 186 8.31 -16.57 -5.50
CA THR A 186 9.54 -17.31 -5.17
C THR A 186 9.45 -18.80 -5.46
N VAL A 187 8.25 -19.38 -5.36
CA VAL A 187 8.02 -20.81 -5.59
C VAL A 187 7.58 -21.08 -7.04
N THR A 188 7.01 -20.08 -7.73
CA THR A 188 6.55 -20.23 -9.11
C THR A 188 7.50 -19.55 -10.09
N ALA A 189 7.55 -18.23 -10.10
CA ALA A 189 8.22 -17.47 -11.15
C ALA A 189 9.75 -17.63 -11.13
N LEU A 190 10.38 -17.61 -9.95
CA LEU A 190 11.82 -17.78 -9.82
C LEU A 190 12.32 -19.16 -10.30
N PRO A 191 11.71 -20.31 -9.90
CA PRO A 191 12.09 -21.61 -10.45
C PRO A 191 11.84 -21.73 -11.94
N PHE A 192 10.72 -21.18 -12.47
CA PHE A 192 10.45 -21.21 -13.91
C PHE A 192 11.50 -20.43 -14.71
N ALA A 193 11.95 -19.26 -14.22
CA ALA A 193 13.03 -18.51 -14.85
C ALA A 193 14.35 -19.30 -14.86
N VAL A 194 14.72 -19.92 -13.74
CA VAL A 194 15.93 -20.75 -13.65
C VAL A 194 15.85 -21.96 -14.58
N LEU A 195 14.71 -22.66 -14.61
CA LEU A 195 14.48 -23.81 -15.50
C LEU A 195 14.49 -23.41 -16.98
N SER A 196 13.98 -22.22 -17.31
CA SER A 196 14.07 -21.66 -18.66
C SER A 196 15.53 -21.46 -19.07
N GLY A 197 16.33 -20.81 -18.23
CA GLY A 197 17.75 -20.58 -18.50
C GLY A 197 18.56 -21.87 -18.59
N LEU A 198 18.34 -22.84 -17.68
CA LEU A 198 18.98 -24.16 -17.76
C LEU A 198 18.62 -24.92 -19.04
N SER A 199 17.37 -24.78 -19.51
CA SER A 199 16.95 -25.40 -20.77
C SER A 199 17.67 -24.77 -21.97
N LYS A 200 17.88 -23.45 -21.97
CA LYS A 200 18.69 -22.74 -22.99
C LYS A 200 20.15 -23.20 -22.94
N ASP A 201 20.74 -23.31 -21.75
CA ASP A 201 22.12 -23.77 -21.56
C ASP A 201 22.35 -25.20 -22.08
N HIS A 202 21.32 -26.07 -22.07
CA HIS A 202 21.37 -27.42 -22.65
C HIS A 202 20.96 -27.48 -24.14
N GLY A 203 20.71 -26.34 -24.79
CA GLY A 203 20.30 -26.27 -26.20
C GLY A 203 18.84 -26.67 -26.47
N ASN A 204 18.01 -26.82 -25.44
CA ASN A 204 16.59 -27.15 -25.57
C ASN A 204 15.73 -25.88 -25.54
N TYR A 205 15.73 -25.15 -26.66
CA TYR A 205 14.99 -23.89 -26.81
C TYR A 205 13.47 -24.06 -26.69
N VAL A 206 12.92 -25.19 -27.11
CA VAL A 206 11.47 -25.48 -27.00
C VAL A 206 11.04 -25.60 -25.54
N ALA A 207 11.83 -26.31 -24.71
CA ALA A 207 11.56 -26.39 -23.28
C ALA A 207 11.72 -25.02 -22.61
N ALA A 208 12.73 -24.25 -22.99
CA ALA A 208 12.92 -22.89 -22.47
C ALA A 208 11.72 -21.98 -22.73
N SER A 209 11.20 -21.95 -23.97
CA SER A 209 10.01 -21.17 -24.33
C SER A 209 8.80 -21.55 -23.47
N ARG A 210 8.57 -22.86 -23.22
CA ARG A 210 7.50 -23.34 -22.34
C ARG A 210 7.66 -22.87 -20.88
N TRP A 211 8.87 -22.90 -20.34
CA TRP A 211 9.14 -22.40 -18.98
C TRP A 211 8.96 -20.89 -18.88
N THR A 212 9.42 -20.14 -19.88
CA THR A 212 9.18 -18.70 -19.98
C THR A 212 7.68 -18.39 -20.04
N ALA A 213 6.90 -19.11 -20.86
CA ALA A 213 5.45 -18.96 -20.90
C ALA A 213 4.81 -19.25 -19.54
N ALA A 214 5.23 -20.31 -18.84
CA ALA A 214 4.74 -20.65 -17.50
C ALA A 214 5.05 -19.55 -16.47
N GLN A 215 6.24 -18.96 -16.52
CA GLN A 215 6.63 -17.80 -15.69
C GLN A 215 5.69 -16.61 -15.92
N TYR A 216 5.42 -16.25 -17.18
CA TYR A 216 4.53 -15.12 -17.48
C TYR A 216 3.07 -15.41 -17.14
N ILE A 217 2.58 -16.63 -17.33
CA ILE A 217 1.24 -17.03 -16.87
C ILE A 217 1.12 -16.89 -15.35
N SER A 218 2.15 -17.30 -14.60
CA SER A 218 2.22 -17.08 -13.15
C SER A 218 2.15 -15.58 -12.81
N TYR A 219 2.83 -14.72 -13.57
CA TYR A 219 2.73 -13.27 -13.39
C TYR A 219 1.33 -12.72 -13.66
N ILE A 220 0.62 -13.19 -14.69
CA ILE A 220 -0.77 -12.77 -14.95
C ILE A 220 -1.66 -13.09 -13.75
N ILE A 221 -1.55 -14.31 -13.21
CA ILE A 221 -2.35 -14.74 -12.05
C ILE A 221 -2.02 -13.87 -10.84
N PHE A 222 -0.73 -13.64 -10.58
CA PHE A 222 -0.27 -12.78 -9.51
C PHE A 222 -0.79 -11.35 -9.67
N ASP A 223 -0.50 -10.68 -10.78
CA ASP A 223 -0.86 -9.28 -11.03
C ASP A 223 -2.37 -9.08 -11.04
N SER A 224 -3.14 -10.02 -11.62
CA SER A 224 -4.59 -9.95 -11.62
C SER A 224 -5.17 -10.10 -10.21
N SER A 225 -4.67 -11.06 -9.43
CA SER A 225 -5.10 -11.20 -8.02
C SER A 225 -4.72 -9.97 -7.20
N PHE A 226 -3.52 -9.44 -7.39
CA PHE A 226 -3.00 -8.25 -6.71
C PHE A 226 -3.81 -7.00 -7.06
N ALA A 227 -4.11 -6.79 -8.33
CA ALA A 227 -4.97 -5.72 -8.81
C ALA A 227 -6.38 -5.81 -8.23
N LEU A 228 -7.02 -6.97 -8.27
CA LEU A 228 -8.40 -7.14 -7.80
C LEU A 228 -8.52 -6.92 -6.29
N ILE A 229 -7.63 -7.55 -5.51
CA ILE A 229 -7.57 -7.39 -4.06
C ILE A 229 -7.20 -5.94 -3.71
N GLY A 230 -6.22 -5.37 -4.40
CA GLY A 230 -5.78 -3.99 -4.26
C GLY A 230 -6.88 -2.98 -4.54
N ALA A 231 -7.64 -3.17 -5.62
CA ALA A 231 -8.78 -2.33 -5.97
C ALA A 231 -9.91 -2.46 -4.94
N TYR A 232 -10.25 -3.69 -4.53
CA TYR A 232 -11.27 -3.94 -3.51
C TYR A 232 -10.95 -3.22 -2.20
N TYR A 233 -9.83 -3.57 -1.56
CA TYR A 233 -9.45 -2.96 -0.28
C TYR A 233 -9.08 -1.49 -0.42
N GLY A 234 -8.52 -1.07 -1.56
CA GLY A 234 -8.19 0.31 -1.83
C GLY A 234 -9.41 1.22 -1.87
N ILE A 235 -10.46 0.83 -2.60
CA ILE A 235 -11.73 1.57 -2.66
C ILE A 235 -12.36 1.64 -1.26
N HIS A 236 -12.40 0.51 -0.55
CA HIS A 236 -12.97 0.44 0.78
C HIS A 236 -12.21 1.30 1.80
N PHE A 237 -10.88 1.26 1.77
CA PHE A 237 -10.03 2.10 2.62
C PHE A 237 -10.28 3.60 2.36
N MET A 238 -10.36 4.00 1.10
CA MET A 238 -10.64 5.39 0.72
C MET A 238 -12.02 5.87 1.18
N LEU A 239 -13.04 5.00 1.13
CA LEU A 239 -14.37 5.30 1.65
C LEU A 239 -14.36 5.49 3.17
N ILE A 240 -13.70 4.59 3.91
CA ILE A 240 -13.54 4.69 5.37
C ILE A 240 -12.85 6.00 5.74
N LEU A 241 -11.73 6.31 5.09
CA LEU A 241 -10.97 7.52 5.36
C LEU A 241 -11.76 8.81 5.04
N ARG A 242 -12.51 8.83 3.93
CA ARG A 242 -13.34 9.99 3.59
C ARG A 242 -14.43 10.22 4.63
N ASN A 243 -15.00 9.15 5.17
CA ASN A 243 -16.04 9.23 6.19
C ASN A 243 -15.46 9.62 7.55
N SER A 244 -14.31 9.09 7.96
CA SER A 244 -13.65 9.50 9.20
C SER A 244 -13.25 10.97 9.16
N MET A 245 -12.70 11.46 8.04
CA MET A 245 -12.36 12.88 7.88
C MET A 245 -13.58 13.80 7.95
N LYS A 246 -14.72 13.41 7.37
CA LYS A 246 -15.98 14.17 7.49
C LYS A 246 -16.46 14.23 8.94
N GLN A 247 -16.35 13.14 9.68
CA GLN A 247 -16.72 13.10 11.09
C GLN A 247 -15.82 14.03 11.93
N PHE A 248 -14.52 14.04 11.69
CA PHE A 248 -13.61 14.97 12.36
C PHE A 248 -13.90 16.43 11.99
N SER A 249 -14.13 16.73 10.71
CA SER A 249 -14.45 18.09 10.25
C SER A 249 -15.77 18.64 10.79
N ARG A 250 -16.78 17.78 11.04
CA ARG A 250 -18.06 18.19 11.63
C ARG A 250 -17.95 18.44 13.14
N ARG A 251 -17.04 17.76 13.83
CA ARG A 251 -16.93 17.79 15.30
C ARG A 251 -15.95 18.85 15.81
N SER A 252 -15.00 19.28 14.99
CA SER A 252 -14.04 20.33 15.35
C SER A 252 -14.48 21.69 14.78
N GLY A 253 -15.26 22.46 15.54
CA GLY A 253 -15.57 23.84 15.17
C GLY A 253 -14.29 24.69 15.06
N GLY A 254 -14.07 25.32 13.90
CA GLY A 254 -13.13 26.43 13.63
C GLY A 254 -11.62 26.18 13.78
N TYR A 255 -11.16 25.59 14.88
CA TYR A 255 -9.74 25.62 15.29
C TYR A 255 -8.86 24.57 14.62
N TYR A 256 -9.43 23.46 14.14
CA TYR A 256 -8.68 22.34 13.52
C TYR A 256 -8.54 22.42 12.00
N GLN A 257 -8.96 23.52 11.38
CA GLN A 257 -9.03 23.64 9.91
C GLN A 257 -7.64 23.59 9.24
N SER A 258 -6.60 24.09 9.91
CA SER A 258 -5.20 24.01 9.44
C SER A 258 -4.63 22.57 9.47
N HIS A 259 -4.86 21.82 10.55
CA HIS A 259 -4.42 20.42 10.68
C HIS A 259 -5.17 19.47 9.72
N SER A 260 -6.38 19.86 9.33
CA SER A 260 -7.18 19.20 8.30
C SER A 260 -6.48 19.19 6.94
N ASN A 261 -5.77 20.28 6.58
CA ASN A 261 -5.14 20.41 5.26
C ASN A 261 -3.91 19.50 5.11
N ALA A 262 -3.07 19.39 6.14
CA ALA A 262 -1.93 18.48 6.15
C ALA A 262 -2.38 17.01 6.11
N THR A 263 -3.40 16.66 6.89
CA THR A 263 -3.99 15.31 6.92
C THR A 263 -4.63 14.96 5.58
N ARG A 264 -5.34 15.90 4.96
CA ARG A 264 -5.93 15.76 3.63
C ARG A 264 -4.88 15.59 2.54
N SER A 265 -3.79 16.36 2.59
CA SER A 265 -2.67 16.21 1.65
C SER A 265 -2.00 14.83 1.78
N ALA A 266 -1.81 14.32 3.00
CA ALA A 266 -1.24 12.98 3.23
C ALA A 266 -2.17 11.88 2.69
N LEU A 267 -3.48 12.05 2.87
CA LEU A 267 -4.50 11.14 2.39
C LEU A 267 -4.60 11.13 0.85
N ASP A 268 -4.54 12.30 0.23
CA ASP A 268 -4.52 12.42 -1.24
C ASP A 268 -3.28 11.71 -1.82
N ARG A 269 -2.11 11.85 -1.19
CA ARG A 269 -0.89 11.12 -1.61
C ARG A 269 -1.09 9.61 -1.52
N LEU A 270 -1.65 9.12 -0.41
CA LEU A 270 -1.91 7.69 -0.23
C LEU A 270 -2.93 7.18 -1.25
N LYS A 271 -3.97 7.96 -1.57
CA LYS A 271 -4.93 7.68 -2.64
C LYS A 271 -4.21 7.47 -3.97
N TYR A 272 -3.34 8.41 -4.37
CA TYR A 272 -2.60 8.29 -5.61
C TYR A 272 -1.73 7.04 -5.62
N THR A 273 -0.92 6.81 -4.58
CA THR A 273 -0.07 5.62 -4.49
C THR A 273 -0.89 4.33 -4.58
N MET A 274 -2.03 4.25 -3.89
CA MET A 274 -2.91 3.08 -3.98
C MET A 274 -3.52 2.90 -5.37
N THR A 275 -4.01 3.98 -5.99
CA THR A 275 -4.57 3.92 -7.35
C THR A 275 -3.51 3.47 -8.36
N TYR A 276 -2.29 4.00 -8.28
CA TYR A 276 -1.20 3.57 -9.15
C TYR A 276 -0.84 2.10 -8.94
N ILE A 277 -0.72 1.65 -7.69
CA ILE A 277 -0.39 0.25 -7.35
C ILE A 277 -1.51 -0.72 -7.77
N ALA A 278 -2.78 -0.30 -7.80
CA ALA A 278 -3.88 -1.16 -8.25
C ALA A 278 -4.07 -1.15 -9.77
N VAL A 279 -3.98 0.02 -10.41
CA VAL A 279 -4.27 0.19 -11.85
C VAL A 279 -3.13 -0.30 -12.72
N LEU A 280 -1.88 -0.07 -12.31
CA LEU A 280 -0.72 -0.43 -13.14
C LEU A 280 -0.63 -1.95 -13.38
N PRO A 281 -0.80 -2.83 -12.37
CA PRO A 281 -0.87 -4.27 -12.58
C PRO A 281 -2.04 -4.71 -13.47
N MET A 282 -3.20 -4.03 -13.41
CA MET A 282 -4.31 -4.32 -14.33
C MET A 282 -3.95 -4.08 -15.79
N ILE A 283 -3.15 -3.03 -16.06
CA ILE A 283 -2.72 -2.68 -17.40
C ILE A 283 -1.56 -3.57 -17.83
N SER A 284 -0.60 -3.88 -16.94
CA SER A 284 0.58 -4.67 -17.28
C SER A 284 0.30 -6.16 -17.43
N ALA A 285 -0.62 -6.74 -16.66
CA ALA A 285 -0.90 -8.18 -16.69
C ALA A 285 -1.28 -8.70 -18.09
N PRO A 286 -2.18 -8.06 -18.87
CA PRO A 286 -2.47 -8.47 -20.24
C PRO A 286 -1.23 -8.45 -21.14
N TRP A 287 -0.37 -7.42 -21.02
CA TRP A 287 0.84 -7.32 -21.83
C TRP A 287 1.84 -8.42 -21.51
N TRP A 288 2.01 -8.75 -20.24
CA TRP A 288 2.83 -9.90 -19.83
C TRP A 288 2.27 -11.22 -20.32
N GLY A 289 0.94 -11.37 -20.34
CA GLY A 289 0.30 -12.55 -20.90
C GLY A 289 0.46 -12.70 -22.41
N ILE A 290 0.30 -11.60 -23.15
CA ILE A 290 0.55 -11.57 -24.59
C ILE A 290 2.01 -11.91 -24.86
N PHE A 291 2.94 -11.33 -24.10
CA PHE A 291 4.37 -11.64 -24.23
C PHE A 291 4.67 -13.11 -23.93
N GLY A 292 4.10 -13.67 -22.86
CA GLY A 292 4.33 -15.08 -22.50
C GLY A 292 3.77 -16.08 -23.51
N ILE A 293 2.57 -15.83 -24.06
CA ILE A 293 1.91 -16.74 -25.02
C ILE A 293 2.54 -16.64 -26.41
N PHE A 294 2.84 -15.42 -26.86
CA PHE A 294 3.37 -15.16 -28.21
C PHE A 294 4.87 -14.86 -28.20
N HIS A 295 5.59 -15.35 -27.18
CA HIS A 295 7.00 -15.04 -26.94
C HIS A 295 7.85 -15.18 -28.20
N ASP A 296 7.86 -16.38 -28.80
CA ASP A 296 8.71 -16.68 -29.94
C ASP A 296 8.30 -15.85 -31.17
N THR A 297 6.99 -15.68 -31.41
CA THR A 297 6.47 -14.84 -32.52
C THR A 297 6.84 -13.36 -32.37
N ILE A 298 6.82 -12.84 -31.14
CA ILE A 298 7.18 -11.45 -30.84
C ILE A 298 8.68 -11.24 -31.02
N LEU A 299 9.51 -12.20 -30.60
CA LEU A 299 10.96 -12.12 -30.77
C LEU A 299 11.37 -12.31 -32.24
N ASP A 300 10.72 -13.20 -32.98
CA ASP A 300 11.02 -13.50 -34.39
C ASP A 300 10.66 -12.37 -35.37
N SER A 301 10.03 -11.29 -34.89
CA SER A 301 9.66 -10.15 -35.72
C SER A 301 9.97 -8.82 -35.06
N ILE A 302 10.60 -7.91 -35.81
CA ILE A 302 10.71 -6.50 -35.40
C ILE A 302 9.38 -5.83 -35.70
N ASN A 303 8.42 -6.07 -34.81
CA ASN A 303 7.14 -5.38 -34.80
C ASN A 303 7.18 -4.25 -33.77
N GLY A 304 6.37 -3.21 -33.98
CA GLY A 304 6.23 -2.12 -33.01
C GLY A 304 5.88 -2.60 -31.59
N VAL A 305 5.20 -3.75 -31.48
CA VAL A 305 4.89 -4.43 -30.22
C VAL A 305 6.16 -4.89 -29.50
N ASN A 306 7.14 -5.44 -30.21
CA ASN A 306 8.41 -5.91 -29.63
C ASN A 306 9.18 -4.73 -29.01
N ILE A 307 9.36 -3.65 -29.77
CA ILE A 307 10.02 -2.41 -29.30
C ILE A 307 9.26 -1.80 -28.12
N PHE A 308 7.93 -1.77 -28.17
CA PHE A 308 7.10 -1.26 -27.08
C PHE A 308 7.27 -2.09 -25.80
N LEU A 309 7.21 -3.41 -25.89
CA LEU A 309 7.38 -4.30 -24.73
C LEU A 309 8.79 -4.22 -24.15
N ALA A 310 9.83 -4.13 -24.99
CA ALA A 310 11.21 -3.91 -24.56
C ALA A 310 11.36 -2.58 -23.80
N THR A 311 10.80 -1.51 -24.36
CA THR A 311 10.80 -0.18 -23.73
C THR A 311 10.03 -0.21 -22.40
N MET A 312 8.88 -0.89 -22.35
CA MET A 312 8.13 -1.06 -21.11
C MET A 312 8.89 -1.88 -20.07
N TRP A 313 9.63 -2.91 -20.46
CA TRP A 313 10.40 -3.74 -19.51
C TRP A 313 11.58 -2.99 -18.87
N HIS A 314 12.34 -2.29 -19.72
CA HIS A 314 13.58 -1.64 -19.29
C HIS A 314 13.31 -0.29 -18.63
N ILE A 315 12.40 0.51 -19.20
CA ILE A 315 12.22 1.93 -18.83
C ILE A 315 10.82 2.22 -18.27
N GLY A 316 9.77 1.68 -18.88
CA GLY A 316 8.40 2.12 -18.63
C GLY A 316 7.68 1.50 -17.42
N GLY A 317 8.00 0.26 -17.07
CA GLY A 317 7.18 -0.57 -16.18
C GLY A 317 7.31 -0.15 -14.71
N ALA A 318 8.39 -0.59 -14.06
CA ALA A 318 8.57 -0.36 -12.62
C ALA A 318 9.16 1.03 -12.30
N GLN A 319 10.00 1.59 -13.19
CA GLN A 319 10.78 2.79 -12.87
C GLN A 319 9.94 4.02 -12.56
N PRO A 320 8.91 4.38 -13.36
CA PRO A 320 8.10 5.57 -13.07
C PRO A 320 7.34 5.43 -11.75
N LEU A 321 6.89 4.22 -11.44
CA LEU A 321 6.19 3.91 -10.19
C LEU A 321 7.10 4.09 -8.97
N ILE A 322 8.34 3.60 -9.06
CA ILE A 322 9.37 3.77 -8.03
C ILE A 322 9.71 5.26 -7.88
N ALA A 323 9.92 5.96 -8.99
CA ALA A 323 10.25 7.38 -9.00
C ALA A 323 9.15 8.24 -8.33
N VAL A 324 7.88 8.01 -8.67
CA VAL A 324 6.73 8.71 -8.05
C VAL A 324 6.67 8.42 -6.56
N THR A 325 6.86 7.15 -6.16
CA THR A 325 6.82 6.76 -4.75
C THR A 325 7.96 7.42 -3.97
N GLN A 326 9.18 7.37 -4.49
CA GLN A 326 10.34 8.04 -3.88
C GLN A 326 10.15 9.55 -3.82
N TYR A 327 9.61 10.19 -4.87
CA TYR A 327 9.32 11.62 -4.87
C TYR A 327 8.33 12.02 -3.77
N ILE A 328 7.24 11.27 -3.61
CA ILE A 328 6.24 11.50 -2.56
C ILE A 328 6.88 11.42 -1.16
N LEU A 329 7.81 10.48 -0.97
CA LEU A 329 8.52 10.28 0.30
C LEU A 329 9.63 11.31 0.53
N ALA A 330 10.38 11.65 -0.51
CA ALA A 330 11.40 12.71 -0.48
C ALA A 330 10.78 14.05 -0.11
N LYS A 331 9.60 14.39 -0.64
CA LYS A 331 8.87 15.60 -0.25
C LYS A 331 8.58 15.63 1.25
N ARG A 332 8.24 14.49 1.85
CA ARG A 332 8.00 14.39 3.30
C ARG A 332 9.30 14.53 4.11
N VAL A 333 10.38 13.90 3.64
CA VAL A 333 11.72 14.07 4.22
C VAL A 333 12.13 15.53 4.19
N TYR A 334 11.95 16.21 3.06
CA TYR A 334 12.27 17.62 2.89
C TYR A 334 11.46 18.51 3.84
N GLN A 335 10.14 18.32 3.92
CA GLN A 335 9.28 19.05 4.86
C GLN A 335 9.70 18.85 6.32
N HIS A 336 10.17 17.66 6.69
CA HIS A 336 10.74 17.40 8.01
C HIS A 336 12.09 18.08 8.21
N PHE A 337 12.96 18.07 7.20
CA PHE A 337 14.28 18.67 7.26
C PHE A 337 14.23 20.20 7.37
N THR A 338 13.33 20.84 6.64
CA THR A 338 13.17 22.31 6.66
C THR A 338 12.40 22.83 7.86
N GLY A 339 11.97 21.96 8.79
CA GLY A 339 11.13 22.34 9.92
C GLY A 339 9.73 22.82 9.50
N GLN A 340 9.31 22.59 8.24
CA GLN A 340 7.97 22.91 7.76
C GLN A 340 6.91 21.86 8.17
N VAL A 341 7.27 20.91 9.05
CA VAL A 341 6.26 20.27 9.89
C VAL A 341 5.77 21.39 10.80
N SER A 342 4.51 21.81 10.66
CA SER A 342 3.88 22.78 11.55
C SER A 342 3.98 22.26 13.00
N ALA A 343 5.07 22.59 13.66
CA ALA A 343 5.19 22.57 15.10
C ALA A 343 4.35 23.75 15.57
N SER A 344 3.25 23.40 16.24
CA SER A 344 2.68 24.13 17.37
C SER A 344 3.57 25.26 17.90
N ASP A 345 3.21 26.51 17.61
CA ASP A 345 3.49 27.62 18.52
C ASP A 345 2.50 27.51 19.69
N ASP A 346 2.85 26.69 20.67
CA ASP A 346 2.36 26.92 22.04
C ASP A 346 3.20 28.04 22.62
N TYR A 347 2.67 29.26 22.71
CA TYR A 347 3.00 30.18 23.81
C TYR A 347 1.93 31.27 23.94
N ASN A 348 1.02 31.05 24.89
CA ASN A 348 0.37 32.15 25.60
C ASN A 348 0.85 32.11 27.05
N SER A 349 1.88 32.90 27.35
CA SER A 349 1.99 33.53 28.67
C SER A 349 2.70 34.87 28.50
N SER A 350 1.95 35.94 28.72
CA SER A 350 2.45 37.27 29.01
C SER A 350 3.50 37.25 30.13
N THR A 351 4.61 37.98 29.98
CA THR A 351 5.09 39.11 30.84
C THR A 351 6.62 39.30 30.72
N SER A 352 7.04 40.53 30.35
CA SER A 352 8.31 41.24 30.63
C SER A 352 9.72 40.68 30.32
N SER A 353 10.44 41.53 29.56
CA SER A 353 11.84 41.98 29.68
C SER A 353 13.04 41.08 29.32
N ALA A 354 13.79 41.63 28.35
CA ALA A 354 15.25 41.76 28.26
C ALA A 354 16.14 40.51 28.05
N SER A 355 16.83 40.53 26.90
CA SER A 355 18.18 40.04 26.62
C SER A 355 18.63 38.73 27.27
N ASP A 356 18.81 37.68 26.47
CA ASP A 356 20.16 37.11 26.36
C ASP A 356 20.39 36.21 25.13
N THR A 357 21.60 36.34 24.60
CA THR A 357 22.09 35.61 23.43
C THR A 357 22.73 34.32 23.90
N ARG A 358 22.12 33.15 23.67
CA ARG A 358 22.86 31.89 23.76
C ARG A 358 22.27 30.77 22.90
N LYS A 359 23.10 30.35 21.94
CA LYS A 359 23.04 29.06 21.24
C LYS A 359 22.77 27.93 22.24
N SER A 360 21.76 27.11 22.00
CA SER A 360 21.74 25.75 22.51
C SER A 360 20.95 24.80 21.61
N ALA A 361 21.58 23.66 21.38
CA ALA A 361 21.26 22.49 20.58
C ALA A 361 19.77 22.21 20.25
N LEU A 362 19.54 21.95 18.95
CA LEU A 362 18.39 21.19 18.44
C LEU A 362 18.24 19.88 19.23
N SER A 363 17.22 19.80 20.07
CA SER A 363 16.61 18.53 20.43
C SER A 363 15.48 18.26 19.44
N PRO A 364 15.46 17.11 18.73
CA PRO A 364 14.37 16.81 17.82
C PRO A 364 13.10 16.57 18.62
N VAL A 365 12.14 17.49 18.48
CA VAL A 365 10.75 17.27 18.91
C VAL A 365 10.26 16.02 18.20
N THR A 366 10.03 14.95 18.97
CA THR A 366 9.45 13.73 18.47
C THR A 366 7.96 14.02 18.25
N PRO A 367 7.44 14.01 17.01
CA PRO A 367 6.00 14.06 16.82
C PRO A 367 5.44 12.71 17.29
N THR A 368 4.94 12.70 18.52
CA THR A 368 4.05 11.67 19.02
C THR A 368 2.81 11.76 18.14
N PHE A 369 2.78 10.94 17.08
CA PHE A 369 1.51 10.60 16.44
C PHE A 369 0.54 10.22 17.55
N PRO A 370 -0.72 10.71 17.51
CA PRO A 370 -1.68 10.30 18.51
C PRO A 370 -1.67 8.79 18.52
N VAL A 371 -1.29 8.25 19.69
CA VAL A 371 -1.45 6.86 20.08
C VAL A 371 -2.73 6.39 19.42
N THR A 372 -2.63 5.46 18.47
CA THR A 372 -3.69 4.79 17.71
C THR A 372 -5.06 5.51 17.67
N MET A 373 -5.66 5.70 16.47
CA MET A 373 -7.11 6.01 16.40
C MET A 373 -7.96 5.08 17.30
N SER A 374 -7.46 3.87 17.57
CA SER A 374 -7.98 2.97 18.61
C SER A 374 -7.95 3.53 20.05
N SER A 375 -6.88 4.16 20.53
CA SER A 375 -6.83 4.71 21.89
C SER A 375 -7.71 5.95 22.08
N ALA A 376 -7.80 6.80 21.05
CA ALA A 376 -8.72 7.93 21.04
C ALA A 376 -10.19 7.45 21.04
N ILE A 377 -10.51 6.44 20.22
CA ILE A 377 -11.86 5.85 20.16
C ILE A 377 -12.18 5.01 21.42
N ILE A 378 -11.20 4.34 22.04
CA ILE A 378 -11.38 3.60 23.29
C ILE A 378 -11.60 4.56 24.46
N LYS A 379 -10.80 5.62 24.59
CA LYS A 379 -11.04 6.69 25.57
C LYS A 379 -12.40 7.33 25.35
N GLN A 380 -12.82 7.49 24.10
CA GLN A 380 -14.12 8.03 23.74
C GLN A 380 -15.29 7.10 24.08
N ASN A 381 -15.20 5.80 23.82
CA ASN A 381 -16.23 4.83 24.25
C ASN A 381 -16.31 4.71 25.78
N GLN A 382 -15.19 4.89 26.50
CA GLN A 382 -15.19 4.97 27.95
C GLN A 382 -15.82 6.28 28.45
N GLN A 383 -15.66 7.38 27.72
CA GLN A 383 -16.23 8.67 28.09
C GLN A 383 -17.73 8.77 27.76
N ASP A 384 -18.17 8.24 26.62
CA ASP A 384 -19.59 8.13 26.26
C ASP A 384 -20.33 7.16 27.20
N ARG A 385 -19.68 6.08 27.70
CA ARG A 385 -20.24 5.25 28.79
C ARG A 385 -20.37 6.01 30.10
N ARG A 386 -19.36 6.78 30.52
CA ARG A 386 -19.46 7.60 31.74
C ARG A 386 -20.54 8.67 31.66
N ILE A 387 -20.77 9.24 30.48
CA ILE A 387 -21.82 10.23 30.25
C ILE A 387 -23.20 9.56 30.23
N SER A 388 -23.33 8.37 29.63
CA SER A 388 -24.55 7.55 29.73
C SER A 388 -24.89 7.19 31.18
N ASP A 389 -23.90 6.74 31.95
CA ASP A 389 -24.09 6.38 33.36
C ASP A 389 -24.42 7.61 34.22
N SER A 390 -23.94 8.82 33.87
CA SER A 390 -24.30 10.05 34.58
C SER A 390 -25.72 10.53 34.24
N TYR A 391 -26.17 10.36 32.99
CA TYR A 391 -27.54 10.69 32.59
C TYR A 391 -28.57 9.72 33.20
N ASP A 392 -28.23 8.44 33.36
CA ASP A 392 -29.09 7.49 34.06
C ASP A 392 -29.15 7.81 35.58
N LEU A 393 -28.07 8.31 36.19
CA LEU A 393 -28.09 8.74 37.59
C LEU A 393 -28.86 10.05 37.81
N GLU A 394 -28.75 11.04 36.92
CA GLU A 394 -29.54 12.28 36.96
C GLU A 394 -31.02 12.03 36.63
N SER A 395 -31.31 11.10 35.71
CA SER A 395 -32.68 10.66 35.43
C SER A 395 -33.29 9.88 36.59
N LEU A 396 -32.49 9.16 37.39
CA LEU A 396 -32.94 8.52 38.63
C LEU A 396 -33.16 9.54 39.75
N ASN A 397 -32.30 10.55 39.89
CA ASN A 397 -32.47 11.61 40.88
C ASN A 397 -33.68 12.52 40.58
N GLY A 398 -33.92 12.86 39.32
CA GLY A 398 -35.11 13.63 38.91
C GLY A 398 -36.43 12.86 39.02
N LYS A 399 -36.40 11.53 39.11
CA LYS A 399 -37.57 10.68 39.35
C LYS A 399 -37.87 10.44 40.83
N PHE A 400 -36.97 10.82 41.74
CA PHE A 400 -37.13 10.66 43.19
C PHE A 400 -37.48 11.95 43.93
N GLU A 401 -37.56 13.10 43.25
CA GLU A 401 -37.92 14.40 43.85
C GLU A 401 -39.42 14.58 44.17
N GLY A 402 -40.21 13.50 44.15
CA GLY A 402 -41.66 13.54 44.44
C GLY A 402 -42.16 12.49 45.44
N ILE A 403 -41.28 11.77 46.13
CA ILE A 403 -41.69 10.75 47.10
C ILE A 403 -41.33 11.23 48.52
N ASN A 404 -42.32 11.80 49.22
CA ASN A 404 -42.24 12.02 50.65
C ASN A 404 -42.33 10.67 51.37
N LEU A 405 -41.18 10.08 51.69
CA LEU A 405 -41.09 8.91 52.56
C LEU A 405 -41.19 9.38 54.02
N SER A 406 -42.37 9.22 54.63
CA SER A 406 -42.46 9.29 56.09
C SER A 406 -41.83 8.03 56.69
N LEU A 407 -40.64 8.18 57.27
CA LEU A 407 -40.01 7.15 58.08
C LEU A 407 -40.80 6.95 59.38
N LYS A 408 -41.18 5.69 59.68
CA LYS A 408 -41.44 5.26 61.07
C LYS A 408 -40.11 5.15 61.82
N GLU A 409 -40.15 5.34 63.14
CA GLU A 409 -38.99 5.42 64.06
C GLU A 409 -38.06 4.19 64.07
N ASP A 410 -38.39 3.13 63.34
CA ASP A 410 -37.74 1.83 63.34
C ASP A 410 -36.82 1.58 62.13
N GLY A 411 -36.81 2.47 61.13
CA GLY A 411 -35.89 2.38 59.99
C GLY A 411 -36.12 1.23 58.98
N ILE A 412 -37.30 0.59 59.00
CA ILE A 412 -37.69 -0.46 58.04
C ILE A 412 -38.81 0.06 57.13
N PRO A 413 -38.70 -0.04 55.79
CA PRO A 413 -39.76 0.36 54.87
C PRO A 413 -40.98 -0.57 54.93
N ASP A 414 -42.17 0.03 54.99
CA ASP A 414 -43.47 -0.67 54.98
C ASP A 414 -43.87 -1.04 53.54
N TRP A 415 -43.72 -2.32 53.19
CA TRP A 415 -43.96 -2.83 51.84
C TRP A 415 -45.43 -3.17 51.54
N ASP A 416 -46.32 -3.08 52.52
CA ASP A 416 -47.69 -3.60 52.40
C ASP A 416 -48.71 -2.55 51.90
N ASN A 417 -48.29 -1.31 51.61
CA ASN A 417 -49.17 -0.20 51.20
C ASN A 417 -48.78 0.47 49.86
N LEU A 418 -48.31 -0.31 48.88
CA LEU A 418 -48.09 0.18 47.52
C LEU A 418 -49.38 0.12 46.68
N GLU A 419 -50.19 1.18 46.74
CA GLU A 419 -51.22 1.43 45.73
C GLU A 419 -50.57 1.82 44.40
N ILE A 420 -50.77 0.98 43.37
CA ILE A 420 -50.35 1.26 42.00
C ILE A 420 -51.43 2.12 41.34
N PRO A 421 -51.16 3.37 40.92
CA PRO A 421 -52.14 4.14 40.16
C PRO A 421 -52.28 3.55 38.75
N ASN A 422 -53.47 3.00 38.48
CA ASN A 422 -53.86 2.50 37.17
C ASN A 422 -54.18 3.69 36.25
N ASN A 423 -53.32 3.94 35.26
CA ASN A 423 -53.44 5.09 34.35
C ASN A 423 -54.01 4.64 32.99
N ASP A 424 -55.29 4.28 32.97
CA ASP A 424 -56.09 4.11 31.76
C ASP A 424 -56.94 5.37 31.56
N SER A 425 -56.58 6.24 30.60
CA SER A 425 -57.55 7.04 29.82
C SER A 425 -56.92 8.03 28.81
N ARG A 426 -57.53 8.06 27.62
CA ARG A 426 -57.54 9.11 26.56
C ARG A 426 -56.31 9.18 25.64
N ASN A 427 -56.42 9.18 24.31
CA ASN A 427 -57.48 9.72 23.45
C ASN A 427 -57.63 8.94 22.13
N SER A 428 -58.87 8.58 21.83
CA SER A 428 -59.40 8.27 20.50
C SER A 428 -59.84 9.55 19.77
N ASN A 429 -59.99 9.44 18.45
CA ASN A 429 -60.70 10.32 17.50
C ASN A 429 -59.86 11.32 16.69
N ASN A 430 -59.57 10.95 15.43
CA ASN A 430 -60.12 11.69 14.29
C ASN A 430 -60.01 10.87 13.00
N GLU A 431 -61.16 10.33 12.57
CA GLU A 431 -61.45 10.04 11.17
C GLU A 431 -61.88 11.32 10.46
N ARG A 432 -61.36 11.57 9.24
CA ARG A 432 -62.19 12.00 8.11
C ARG A 432 -61.47 11.82 6.76
N ASN A 433 -62.03 10.94 5.94
CA ASN A 433 -61.81 10.80 4.50
C ASN A 433 -62.27 12.04 3.74
N VAL A 434 -61.58 12.42 2.64
CA VAL A 434 -62.18 12.86 1.35
C VAL A 434 -61.16 12.63 0.22
N VAL A 435 -61.59 11.80 -0.76
CA VAL A 435 -61.19 11.61 -2.19
C VAL A 435 -59.71 11.50 -2.55
#